data_AF-A0A403MP81-F1
#
_entry.id   AF-A0A403MP81-F1
#
_cell.length_a   1.000
_cell.length_b   1.000
_cell.length_c   1.000
_cell.angle_alpha   90.00
_cell.angle_beta   90.00
_cell.angle_gamma   90.00
#
_symmetry.space_group_name_H-M   'P 1'
#
loop_
_entity.id
_entity.type
_entity.pdbx_description
1 polymer ?
#
loop_
_entity_poly.entity_id
_entity_poly.type
_entity_poly.pdbx_seq_one_letter_code
_entity_poly.pdbx_strand_id
1 'polypeptide(L)'
;MITINSNTLGAPEKPQIAFAAFSGRFGLFYAEDAPVCDDLNSAIVGYVSITPDTHGNPQSGELAYGNVQTLDSLGAGADGRKVIPETGGAKEWITQVAFMADGSLYSRIRVNNNAFQSWVKRW
;
A
#
# COMPACT_ATOMS: atom_id res chain seq x y z
N MET A 1 45.59 31.91 -25.45
CA MET A 1 45.67 30.64 -24.68
C MET A 1 44.76 30.81 -23.47
N ILE A 2 43.63 30.10 -23.42
CA ILE A 2 42.73 30.15 -22.27
C ILE A 2 43.24 29.13 -21.25
N THR A 3 43.61 29.60 -20.07
CA THR A 3 44.04 28.74 -18.95
C THR A 3 42.80 28.35 -18.16
N ILE A 4 42.38 27.09 -18.25
CA ILE A 4 41.25 26.58 -17.46
C ILE A 4 41.75 26.38 -16.02
N ASN A 5 41.16 27.12 -15.08
CA ASN A 5 41.45 26.93 -13.66
C ASN A 5 40.73 25.68 -13.17
N SER A 6 41.47 24.59 -12.95
CA SER A 6 40.93 23.28 -12.55
C SER A 6 40.28 23.28 -11.16
N ASN A 7 40.49 24.35 -10.38
CA ASN A 7 40.06 24.41 -8.98
C ASN A 7 38.62 24.93 -8.80
N THR A 8 37.93 25.29 -9.87
CA THR A 8 36.54 25.84 -9.85
C THR A 8 35.47 24.90 -10.38
N LEU A 9 35.83 23.70 -10.85
CA LEU A 9 34.84 22.66 -11.11
C LEU A 9 34.54 22.00 -9.76
N GLY A 10 33.70 22.66 -8.96
CA GLY A 10 33.16 22.10 -7.72
C GLY A 10 32.72 20.67 -7.99
N ALA A 11 33.18 19.73 -7.17
CA ALA A 11 32.81 18.33 -7.31
C ALA A 11 31.29 18.25 -7.49
N PRO A 12 30.77 17.49 -8.47
CA PRO A 12 29.32 17.34 -8.63
C PRO A 12 28.78 16.91 -7.27
N GLU A 13 27.84 17.71 -6.74
CA GLU A 13 27.23 17.45 -5.46
C GLU A 13 26.66 16.03 -5.54
N LYS A 14 27.23 15.10 -4.76
CA LYS A 14 26.75 13.72 -4.76
C LYS A 14 25.27 13.80 -4.41
N PRO A 15 24.35 13.25 -5.23
CA PRO A 15 22.94 13.27 -4.87
C PRO A 15 22.81 12.62 -3.50
N GLN A 16 22.41 13.40 -2.50
CA GLN A 16 22.05 12.86 -1.20
C GLN A 16 20.75 12.09 -1.42
N ILE A 17 20.89 10.81 -1.75
CA ILE A 17 19.76 9.87 -1.79
C ILE A 17 19.32 9.69 -0.35
N ALA A 18 18.34 10.48 0.07
CA ALA A 18 17.62 10.23 1.31
C ALA A 18 16.78 8.97 1.10
N PHE A 19 17.32 7.79 1.38
CA PHE A 19 16.58 6.52 1.28
C PHE A 19 15.27 6.54 2.10
N ALA A 20 15.26 7.30 3.21
CA ALA A 20 14.05 7.59 3.99
C ALA A 20 12.97 8.39 3.24
N ALA A 21 13.34 9.17 2.22
CA ALA A 21 12.39 9.87 1.35
C ALA A 21 11.76 8.93 0.30
N PHE A 22 12.28 7.70 0.14
CA PHE A 22 11.72 6.65 -0.71
C PHE A 22 10.94 5.60 0.08
N SER A 23 11.26 5.40 1.36
CA SER A 23 10.47 4.52 2.25
C SER A 23 9.04 5.05 2.37
N GLY A 24 8.05 4.20 2.12
CA GLY A 24 6.63 4.59 2.09
C GLY A 24 6.12 5.15 0.76
N ARG A 25 7.00 5.55 -0.19
CA ARG A 25 6.58 5.89 -1.57
C ARG A 25 6.33 4.66 -2.43
N PHE A 26 7.04 3.57 -2.14
CA PHE A 26 6.61 2.24 -2.54
C PHE A 26 5.54 1.84 -1.54
N GLY A 27 4.27 2.15 -1.81
CA GLY A 27 3.13 1.85 -0.90
C GLY A 27 3.08 0.40 -0.38
N LEU A 28 3.94 -0.47 -0.89
CA LEU A 28 4.10 -1.86 -0.54
C LEU A 28 4.83 -2.15 0.79
N PHE A 29 5.66 -1.29 1.40
CA PHE A 29 6.30 -1.66 2.68
C PHE A 29 6.56 -0.46 3.61
N TYR A 30 6.16 -0.59 4.87
CA TYR A 30 6.39 0.39 5.94
C TYR A 30 7.77 0.16 6.55
N ALA A 31 8.44 1.24 6.92
CA ALA A 31 9.70 1.17 7.68
C ALA A 31 9.48 0.80 9.15
N GLU A 32 8.31 1.18 9.68
CA GLU A 32 7.84 0.90 11.03
C GLU A 32 6.66 -0.09 10.99
N ASP A 33 6.00 -0.32 12.13
CA ASP A 33 4.78 -1.12 12.20
C ASP A 33 3.74 -0.68 11.17
N ALA A 34 3.13 -1.65 10.48
CA ALA A 34 2.08 -1.38 9.53
C ALA A 34 0.87 -0.77 10.26
N PRO A 35 0.31 0.35 9.78
CA PRO A 35 -0.79 1.02 10.45
C PRO A 35 -2.02 0.12 10.49
N VAL A 36 -2.79 0.25 11.55
CA VAL A 36 -4.09 -0.43 11.67
C VAL A 36 -5.06 0.19 10.68
N CYS A 37 -5.79 -0.66 9.95
CA CYS A 37 -6.83 -0.23 9.04
C CYS A 37 -8.18 -0.20 9.75
N ASP A 38 -8.87 0.93 9.66
CA ASP A 38 -10.23 1.09 10.20
C ASP A 38 -11.26 0.41 9.30
N ASP A 39 -11.16 0.59 7.97
CA ASP A 39 -12.08 0.00 7.00
C ASP A 39 -11.35 -0.50 5.74
N LEU A 40 -11.49 -1.79 5.44
CA LEU A 40 -10.87 -2.41 4.27
C LEU A 40 -11.46 -1.92 2.94
N ASN A 41 -12.65 -1.33 2.92
CA ASN A 41 -13.23 -0.73 1.71
C ASN A 41 -12.60 0.61 1.33
N SER A 42 -11.89 1.25 2.28
CA SER A 42 -11.15 2.50 2.13
C SER A 42 -9.71 2.37 2.65
N ALA A 43 -9.10 1.20 2.43
CA ALA A 43 -7.73 0.94 2.82
C ALA A 43 -6.72 1.79 2.04
N ILE A 44 -5.55 2.03 2.65
CA ILE A 44 -4.39 2.56 1.92
C ILE A 44 -3.91 1.50 0.92
N VAL A 45 -3.55 1.93 -0.29
CA VAL A 45 -2.85 1.09 -1.29
C VAL A 45 -1.50 0.70 -0.71
N GLY A 46 -1.35 -0.58 -0.38
CA GLY A 46 -0.23 -1.04 0.41
C GLY A 46 -0.57 -2.13 1.42
N TYR A 47 0.35 -2.35 2.35
CA TYR A 47 0.13 -3.23 3.48
C TYR A 47 -0.53 -2.49 4.65
N VAL A 48 -1.53 -3.07 5.30
CA VAL A 48 -2.05 -2.52 6.56
C VAL A 48 -2.42 -3.67 7.49
N SER A 49 -2.37 -3.42 8.79
CA SER A 49 -2.72 -4.39 9.81
C SER A 49 -4.24 -4.49 9.94
N ILE A 50 -4.74 -5.71 10.09
CA ILE A 50 -6.14 -6.03 10.38
C ILE A 50 -6.26 -6.37 11.86
N THR A 51 -7.31 -5.84 12.49
CA THR A 51 -7.74 -6.20 13.84
C THR A 51 -9.18 -6.75 13.81
N PRO A 52 -9.67 -7.37 14.90
CA PRO A 52 -11.07 -7.79 14.99
C PRO A 52 -12.09 -6.67 14.78
N ASP A 53 -11.70 -5.42 15.07
CA ASP A 53 -12.56 -4.23 14.92
C ASP A 53 -12.50 -3.61 13.52
N THR A 54 -11.56 -4.05 12.68
CA THR A 54 -11.41 -3.55 11.30
C THR A 54 -12.67 -3.86 10.48
N HIS A 55 -13.31 -2.83 9.92
CA HIS A 55 -14.49 -3.01 9.09
C HIS A 55 -14.15 -3.73 7.78
N GLY A 56 -15.02 -4.67 7.40
CA GLY A 56 -14.82 -5.51 6.23
C GLY A 56 -13.82 -6.66 6.42
N ASN A 57 -13.34 -6.92 7.65
CA ASN A 57 -12.50 -8.08 7.97
C ASN A 57 -13.19 -9.40 7.54
N PRO A 58 -12.50 -10.31 6.82
CA PRO A 58 -13.09 -11.59 6.39
C PRO A 58 -13.34 -12.58 7.53
N GLN A 59 -12.81 -12.32 8.73
CA GLN A 59 -12.86 -13.22 9.88
C GLN A 59 -13.39 -12.51 11.12
N SER A 60 -13.94 -13.29 12.05
CA SER A 60 -14.33 -12.86 13.39
C SER A 60 -13.73 -13.79 14.45
N GLY A 61 -13.68 -13.31 15.70
CA GLY A 61 -13.12 -14.06 16.83
C GLY A 61 -11.67 -13.70 17.17
N GLU A 62 -11.06 -14.47 18.07
CA GLU A 62 -9.76 -14.15 18.69
C GLU A 62 -8.58 -14.16 17.71
N LEU A 63 -8.71 -14.85 16.56
CA LEU A 63 -7.69 -14.92 15.52
C LEU A 63 -7.99 -14.00 14.32
N ALA A 64 -8.96 -13.08 14.44
CA ALA A 64 -9.30 -12.12 13.40
C ALA A 64 -8.29 -10.97 13.25
N TYR A 65 -7.00 -11.26 13.49
CA TYR A 65 -5.88 -10.37 13.25
C TYR A 65 -5.15 -10.81 11.98
N GLY A 66 -4.47 -9.88 11.33
CA GLY A 66 -3.72 -10.22 10.12
C GLY A 66 -3.15 -8.99 9.43
N ASN A 67 -2.85 -9.15 8.16
CA ASN A 67 -2.46 -8.06 7.28
C ASN A 67 -3.15 -8.18 5.93
N VAL A 68 -3.54 -7.05 5.35
CA VAL A 68 -4.01 -6.99 3.97
C VAL A 68 -2.98 -6.28 3.12
N GLN A 69 -2.82 -6.75 1.88
CA GLN A 69 -2.16 -6.01 0.81
C GLN A 69 -3.22 -5.52 -0.17
N THR A 70 -3.32 -4.21 -0.34
CA THR A 70 -4.19 -3.54 -1.30
C THR A 70 -3.38 -3.13 -2.53
N LEU A 71 -3.79 -3.59 -3.70
CA LEU A 71 -3.19 -3.21 -4.99
C LEU A 71 -4.23 -2.46 -5.81
N ASP A 72 -3.82 -1.33 -6.36
CA ASP A 72 -4.65 -0.48 -7.21
C ASP A 72 -4.01 -0.36 -8.59
N SER A 73 -4.79 -0.60 -9.64
CA SER A 73 -4.36 -0.47 -11.04
C SER A 73 -3.86 0.91 -11.41
N LEU A 74 -4.29 1.96 -10.70
CA LEU A 74 -3.88 3.34 -10.91
C LEU A 74 -2.66 3.72 -10.05
N GLY A 75 -2.11 2.78 -9.29
CA GLY A 75 -0.93 2.95 -8.45
C GLY A 75 -1.22 3.55 -7.07
N ALA A 76 -0.16 3.72 -6.28
CA ALA A 76 -0.22 4.11 -4.86
C ALA A 76 -0.19 5.64 -4.61
N GLY A 77 -0.25 6.46 -5.67
CA GLY A 77 -0.11 7.92 -5.57
C GLY A 77 1.34 8.41 -5.44
N ALA A 78 1.54 9.73 -5.51
CA ALA A 78 2.87 10.34 -5.54
C ALA A 78 3.66 10.18 -4.23
N ASP A 79 2.95 10.03 -3.11
CA ASP A 79 3.50 9.83 -1.78
C ASP A 79 3.43 8.36 -1.33
N GLY A 80 2.88 7.47 -2.16
CA GLY A 80 2.68 6.04 -1.85
C GLY A 80 1.59 5.77 -0.81
N ARG A 81 0.76 6.76 -0.47
CA ARG A 81 -0.26 6.68 0.59
C ARG A 81 -1.68 6.88 0.07
N LYS A 82 -1.93 6.59 -1.22
CA LYS A 82 -3.28 6.67 -1.79
C LYS A 82 -4.24 5.83 -0.95
N VAL A 83 -5.30 6.46 -0.45
CA VAL A 83 -6.47 5.77 0.10
C VAL A 83 -7.40 5.42 -1.06
N ILE A 84 -7.85 4.17 -1.12
CA ILE A 84 -8.81 3.76 -2.14
C ILE A 84 -10.18 4.39 -1.84
N PRO A 85 -10.91 4.92 -2.84
CA PRO A 85 -12.28 5.38 -2.61
C PRO A 85 -13.18 4.18 -2.32
N GLU A 86 -14.29 4.34 -1.59
CA GLU A 86 -15.23 3.22 -1.30
C GLU A 86 -15.89 2.65 -2.55
N THR A 87 -16.13 3.49 -3.55
CA THR A 87 -16.61 3.12 -4.89
C THR A 87 -15.53 3.45 -5.91
N GLY A 88 -15.31 2.54 -6.87
CA GLY A 88 -14.22 2.68 -7.82
C GLY A 88 -14.46 3.74 -8.89
N GLY A 89 -13.37 4.17 -9.52
CA GLY A 89 -13.41 4.94 -10.75
C GLY A 89 -13.55 4.05 -12.00
N ALA A 90 -13.92 4.67 -13.13
CA ALA A 90 -13.97 3.95 -14.40
C ALA A 90 -12.56 3.48 -14.81
N LYS A 91 -12.43 2.22 -15.23
CA LYS A 91 -11.16 1.56 -15.58
C LYS A 91 -10.17 1.41 -14.41
N GLU A 92 -10.65 1.48 -13.16
CA GLU A 92 -9.89 1.14 -11.97
C GLU A 92 -10.21 -0.31 -11.56
N TRP A 93 -9.20 -1.10 -11.20
CA TRP A 93 -9.41 -2.38 -10.50
C TRP A 93 -8.52 -2.44 -9.27
N ILE A 94 -9.12 -2.88 -8.16
CA ILE A 94 -8.46 -2.97 -6.86
C ILE A 94 -8.54 -4.39 -6.37
N THR A 95 -7.38 -4.95 -6.04
CA THR A 95 -7.25 -6.30 -5.49
C THR A 95 -6.79 -6.20 -4.05
N GLN A 96 -7.44 -6.96 -3.17
CA GLN A 96 -6.99 -7.13 -1.80
C GLN A 96 -6.68 -8.59 -1.52
N VAL A 97 -5.55 -8.82 -0.87
CA VAL A 97 -5.10 -10.13 -0.40
C VAL A 97 -4.85 -10.04 1.10
N ALA A 98 -5.57 -10.83 1.90
CA ALA A 98 -5.47 -10.80 3.35
C ALA A 98 -4.89 -12.11 3.89
N PHE A 99 -3.86 -12.00 4.72
CA PHE A 99 -3.25 -13.11 5.47
C PHE A 99 -3.67 -12.98 6.92
N MET A 100 -4.32 -14.02 7.46
CA MET A 100 -4.88 -13.99 8.81
C MET A 100 -4.04 -14.81 9.79
N ALA A 101 -4.18 -14.53 11.08
CA ALA A 101 -3.40 -15.15 12.16
C ALA A 101 -3.63 -16.66 12.32
N ASP A 102 -4.78 -17.17 11.85
CA ASP A 102 -5.06 -18.61 11.78
C ASP A 102 -4.37 -19.32 10.60
N GLY A 103 -3.58 -18.58 9.81
CA GLY A 103 -2.87 -19.07 8.63
C GLY A 103 -3.69 -19.06 7.34
N SER A 104 -4.95 -18.59 7.39
CA SER A 104 -5.79 -18.54 6.22
C SER A 104 -5.46 -17.37 5.30
N LEU A 105 -5.76 -17.57 4.00
CA LEU A 105 -5.56 -16.58 2.95
C LEU A 105 -6.90 -16.23 2.32
N TYR A 106 -7.21 -14.94 2.25
CA TYR A 106 -8.37 -14.42 1.56
C TYR A 106 -7.96 -13.51 0.41
N SER A 107 -8.82 -13.43 -0.62
CA SER A 107 -8.71 -12.44 -1.67
C SER A 107 -10.07 -11.86 -2.02
N ARG A 108 -10.13 -10.57 -2.35
CA ARG A 108 -11.29 -9.95 -2.99
C ARG A 108 -10.85 -8.94 -4.04
N ILE A 109 -11.78 -8.60 -4.93
CA ILE A 109 -11.53 -7.65 -6.01
C ILE A 109 -12.71 -6.70 -6.17
N ARG A 110 -12.41 -5.49 -6.62
CA ARG A 110 -13.35 -4.53 -7.17
C ARG A 110 -12.90 -4.12 -8.56
N VAL A 111 -13.84 -3.97 -9.49
CA VAL A 111 -13.55 -3.55 -10.87
C VAL A 111 -14.54 -2.46 -11.28
N ASN A 112 -14.03 -1.37 -11.83
CA ASN A 112 -14.78 -0.16 -12.19
C ASN A 112 -15.57 0.41 -11.00
N ASN A 113 -16.68 1.10 -11.27
CA ASN A 113 -17.55 1.75 -10.29
C ASN A 113 -18.43 0.78 -9.49
N ASN A 114 -18.04 -0.49 -9.37
CA ASN A 114 -18.75 -1.48 -8.58
C ASN A 114 -18.29 -1.44 -7.12
N ALA A 115 -19.00 -2.15 -6.24
CA ALA A 115 -18.53 -2.45 -4.89
C ALA A 115 -17.48 -3.58 -4.90
N PHE A 116 -16.79 -3.77 -3.77
CA PHE A 116 -15.98 -4.97 -3.56
C PHE A 116 -16.84 -6.22 -3.64
N GLN A 117 -16.34 -7.24 -4.33
CA GLN A 117 -16.88 -8.59 -4.24
C GLN A 117 -16.63 -9.15 -2.83
N SER A 118 -17.42 -10.15 -2.46
CA SER A 118 -17.20 -10.89 -1.22
C SER A 118 -15.80 -11.50 -1.16
N TRP A 119 -15.27 -11.65 0.04
CA TRP A 119 -14.02 -12.35 0.26
C TRP A 119 -14.12 -13.81 -0.17
N VAL A 120 -13.06 -14.29 -0.84
CA VAL A 120 -12.88 -15.69 -1.20
C VAL A 120 -11.71 -16.24 -0.39
N LYS A 121 -11.99 -17.22 0.48
CA LYS A 121 -10.95 -18.00 1.18
C LYS A 121 -10.23 -18.91 0.17
N ARG A 122 -8.90 -18.92 0.20
CA ARG A 122 -8.03 -19.68 -0.70
C ARG A 122 -7.40 -20.89 -0.02
N TRP A 123 -6.97 -20.71 1.23
CA TRP A 123 -6.36 -21.71 2.09
C TRP A 123 -6.93 -21.53 3.50
#